data_AF-A0A067R1M7-F1
#
_entry.id   AF-A0A067R1M7-F1
#
_cell.length_a   1.000
_cell.length_b   1.000
_cell.length_c   1.000
_cell.angle_alpha   90.00
_cell.angle_beta   90.00
_cell.angle_gamma   90.00
#
_symmetry.space_group_name_H-M   'P 1'
#
loop_
_entity.id
_entity.type
_entity.pdbx_description
1 polymer ?
#
loop_
_entity_poly.entity_id
_entity_poly.type
_entity_poly.pdbx_seq_one_letter_code
_entity_poly.pdbx_strand_id
1 'polypeptide(L)'
;DGGNTSVSYPTYNEVPTGLRFSCRDKLPGYYADPEAQCQVWHWCLPFGKKFSFLCPNGTVFNQLYRVCDWYYNVDCPNAPEKYDINKDLYKDKEGKLI
;
A
#
# COMPACT_ATOMS: atom_id res chain seq x y z
N ASP A 1 -33.46 -1.28 16.19
CA ASP A 1 -32.37 -0.79 15.32
C ASP A 1 -31.22 -0.27 16.16
N GLY A 2 -30.12 -1.02 16.24
CA GLY A 2 -28.95 -0.66 17.04
C GLY A 2 -27.67 -1.19 16.41
N GLY A 3 -26.85 -0.28 15.89
CA GLY A 3 -25.56 -0.59 15.26
C GLY A 3 -24.75 0.69 15.03
N ASN A 4 -23.92 1.04 16.01
CA ASN A 4 -22.86 2.04 15.90
C ASN A 4 -21.69 1.46 15.09
N THR A 5 -21.21 2.15 14.03
CA THR A 5 -19.77 2.27 13.66
C THR A 5 -19.61 3.15 12.42
N SER A 6 -19.29 4.44 12.59
CA SER A 6 -18.76 5.26 11.49
C SER A 6 -17.28 4.90 11.26
N VAL A 7 -17.00 3.91 10.42
CA VAL A 7 -15.63 3.66 9.98
C VAL A 7 -15.21 4.83 9.08
N SER A 8 -14.41 5.75 9.61
CA SER A 8 -13.90 6.89 8.85
C SER A 8 -12.67 6.48 8.05
N TYR A 9 -12.61 6.85 6.78
CA TYR A 9 -11.44 6.70 5.93
C TYR A 9 -10.54 7.94 6.00
N PRO A 10 -9.22 7.81 5.76
CA PRO A 10 -8.32 8.94 5.66
C PRO A 10 -8.66 9.84 4.46
N THR A 11 -8.53 11.16 4.63
CA THR A 11 -8.75 12.17 3.60
C THR A 11 -7.57 13.12 3.50
N TYR A 12 -6.36 12.57 3.40
CA TYR A 12 -5.19 13.38 3.10
C TYR A 12 -5.37 14.03 1.71
N ASN A 13 -4.93 15.28 1.57
CA ASN A 13 -4.96 15.99 0.28
C ASN A 13 -3.60 15.95 -0.43
N GLU A 14 -2.56 15.56 0.29
CA GLU A 14 -1.18 15.41 -0.17
C GLU A 14 -0.49 14.30 0.64
N VAL A 15 0.64 13.79 0.14
CA VAL A 15 1.43 12.80 0.88
C VAL A 15 2.03 13.48 2.13
N PRO A 16 1.72 13.01 3.36
CA PRO A 16 2.27 13.60 4.58
C PRO A 16 3.80 13.55 4.59
N THR A 17 4.40 14.60 5.14
CA THR A 17 5.85 14.63 5.39
C THR A 17 6.20 13.80 6.64
N GLY A 18 7.42 13.30 6.72
CA GLY A 18 7.92 12.60 7.92
C GLY A 18 7.51 11.13 8.08
N LEU A 19 6.88 10.52 7.07
CA LEU A 19 6.58 9.07 7.08
C LEU A 19 7.84 8.23 7.23
N ARG A 20 7.79 7.23 8.11
CA ARG A 20 8.94 6.37 8.47
C ARG A 20 9.21 5.25 7.46
N PHE A 21 8.29 5.00 6.53
CA PHE A 21 8.46 3.95 5.53
C PHE A 21 9.74 4.14 4.69
N SER A 22 10.50 3.06 4.50
CA SER A 22 11.76 3.04 3.74
C SER A 22 11.83 1.86 2.76
N CYS A 23 12.46 2.09 1.61
CA CYS A 23 12.70 1.10 0.57
C CYS A 23 14.03 0.34 0.71
N ARG A 24 14.88 0.65 1.70
CA ARG A 24 16.26 0.13 1.77
C ARG A 24 16.35 -1.40 1.81
N ASP A 25 15.45 -2.05 2.53
CA ASP A 25 15.44 -3.51 2.71
C ASP A 25 14.22 -4.15 2.04
N LYS A 26 13.79 -3.55 0.93
CA LYS A 26 12.62 -3.99 0.17
C LYS A 26 13.00 -4.24 -1.28
N LEU A 27 12.33 -5.22 -1.88
CA LEU A 27 12.41 -5.39 -3.33
C LEU A 27 11.83 -4.14 -4.03
N PRO A 28 12.28 -3.82 -5.25
CA PRO A 28 11.52 -2.88 -6.06
C PRO A 28 10.07 -3.38 -6.22
N GLY A 29 9.11 -2.48 -6.08
CA GLY A 29 7.69 -2.87 -6.01
C GLY A 29 6.81 -1.86 -5.29
N TYR A 30 5.62 -2.31 -4.94
CA TYR A 30 4.53 -1.48 -4.44
C TYR A 30 4.19 -1.80 -2.99
N TYR A 31 4.14 -0.79 -2.14
CA TYR A 31 4.03 -0.97 -0.70
C TYR A 31 2.99 -0.03 -0.08
N ALA A 32 1.96 -0.58 0.56
CA ALA A 32 1.04 0.18 1.40
C ALA A 32 1.78 0.82 2.57
N ASP A 33 1.39 2.03 3.00
CA ASP A 33 1.91 2.65 4.21
C ASP A 33 0.84 2.68 5.33
N PRO A 34 0.90 1.78 6.32
CA PRO A 34 -0.03 1.78 7.44
C PRO A 34 0.04 3.04 8.32
N GLU A 35 1.18 3.76 8.35
CA GLU A 35 1.31 5.01 9.10
C GLU A 35 0.41 6.12 8.53
N ALA A 36 0.18 6.08 7.21
CA ALA A 36 -0.74 6.96 6.50
C ALA A 36 -2.09 6.29 6.24
N GLN A 37 -2.51 5.34 7.10
CA GLN A 37 -3.77 4.61 7.00
C GLN A 37 -3.99 3.98 5.61
N CYS A 38 -2.89 3.57 4.95
CA CYS A 38 -2.84 3.03 3.60
C CYS A 38 -3.42 3.94 2.49
N GLN A 39 -3.81 5.19 2.76
CA GLN A 39 -4.11 6.12 1.69
C GLN A 39 -2.85 6.47 0.90
N VAL A 40 -1.70 6.48 1.56
CA VAL A 40 -0.40 6.55 0.89
C VAL A 40 0.11 5.15 0.59
N TRP A 41 0.71 5.02 -0.59
CA TRP A 41 1.53 3.87 -0.95
C TRP A 41 2.81 4.33 -1.64
N HIS A 42 3.80 3.45 -1.64
CA HIS A 42 5.14 3.72 -2.12
C HIS A 42 5.53 2.80 -3.27
N TRP A 43 6.12 3.40 -4.30
CA TRP A 43 6.83 2.67 -5.33
C TRP A 43 8.32 2.67 -4.99
N CYS A 44 8.83 1.52 -4.58
CA CYS A 44 10.25 1.29 -4.39
C CYS A 44 10.90 0.92 -5.71
N LEU A 45 12.05 1.54 -5.97
CA LEU A 45 12.92 1.32 -7.11
C LEU A 45 14.26 0.73 -6.64
N PRO A 46 15.10 0.22 -7.56
CA PRO A 46 16.45 -0.21 -7.22
C PRO A 46 17.24 0.85 -6.44
N PHE A 47 18.16 0.38 -5.61
CA PHE A 47 19.00 1.21 -4.74
C PHE A 47 18.23 2.06 -3.71
N GLY A 48 17.01 1.66 -3.36
CA GLY A 48 16.22 2.27 -2.29
C GLY A 48 15.55 3.61 -2.67
N LYS A 49 15.55 3.98 -3.95
CA LYS A 49 14.80 5.15 -4.43
C LYS A 49 13.30 4.91 -4.25
N LYS A 50 12.56 5.95 -3.84
CA LYS A 50 11.14 5.88 -3.49
C LYS A 50 10.34 6.97 -4.19
N PHE A 51 9.17 6.63 -4.71
CA PHE A 51 8.09 7.56 -5.01
C PHE A 51 6.89 7.25 -4.12
N SER A 52 6.12 8.27 -3.75
CA SER A 52 4.95 8.13 -2.88
C SER A 52 3.73 8.70 -3.59
N PHE A 53 2.59 8.03 -3.44
CA PHE A 53 1.35 8.38 -4.12
C PHE A 53 0.19 8.30 -3.14
N LEU A 54 -0.86 9.05 -3.46
CA LEU A 54 -2.10 9.07 -2.69
C LEU A 54 -3.20 8.33 -3.46
N CYS A 55 -3.93 7.46 -2.78
CA CYS A 55 -5.20 6.93 -3.24
C CYS A 55 -6.30 8.02 -3.14
N PRO A 56 -7.29 8.03 -4.05
CA PRO A 56 -8.45 8.92 -3.96
C PRO A 56 -9.19 8.81 -2.63
N ASN A 57 -9.88 9.88 -2.22
CA ASN A 57 -10.72 9.89 -1.03
C ASN A 57 -11.75 8.75 -1.05
N GLY A 58 -11.85 8.02 0.06
CA GLY A 58 -12.71 6.83 0.20
C GLY A 58 -12.01 5.51 -0.16
N THR A 59 -10.78 5.57 -0.67
CA THR A 59 -10.00 4.38 -1.03
C THR A 59 -8.65 4.34 -0.33
N VAL A 60 -8.13 3.14 -0.15
CA VAL A 60 -6.79 2.88 0.42
C VAL A 60 -6.10 1.78 -0.39
N PHE A 61 -4.79 1.73 -0.34
CA PHE A 61 -4.00 0.80 -1.13
C PHE A 61 -4.14 -0.63 -0.61
N ASN A 62 -4.77 -1.48 -1.41
CA ASN A 62 -4.88 -2.90 -1.17
C ASN A 62 -3.57 -3.58 -1.59
N GLN A 63 -2.73 -3.92 -0.60
CA GLN A 63 -1.43 -4.52 -0.86
C GLN A 63 -1.51 -5.83 -1.67
N LEU A 64 -2.53 -6.65 -1.43
CA LEU A 64 -2.68 -7.96 -2.08
C LEU A 64 -2.90 -7.83 -3.59
N TYR A 65 -3.68 -6.83 -4.01
CA TYR A 65 -4.00 -6.59 -5.42
C TYR A 65 -3.20 -5.46 -6.06
N ARG A 66 -2.45 -4.69 -5.25
CA ARG A 66 -1.64 -3.52 -5.65
C ARG A 66 -2.46 -2.43 -6.36
N VAL A 67 -3.68 -2.19 -5.87
CA VAL A 67 -4.60 -1.17 -6.37
C VAL A 67 -5.21 -0.39 -5.21
N CYS A 68 -5.70 0.82 -5.47
CA CYS A 68 -6.57 1.52 -4.52
C CYS A 68 -7.95 0.86 -4.54
N ASP A 69 -8.41 0.37 -3.39
CA ASP A 69 -9.70 -0.27 -3.21
C ASP A 69 -10.47 0.47 -2.10
N TRP A 70 -11.77 0.23 -1.98
CA TRP A 70 -12.58 0.83 -0.94
C TRP A 70 -12.02 0.47 0.44
N TYR A 71 -11.97 1.47 1.34
CA TYR A 71 -11.33 1.31 2.65
C TYR A 71 -11.85 0.11 3.47
N TYR A 72 -13.13 -0.25 3.31
CA TYR A 72 -13.76 -1.37 4.01
C TYR A 72 -13.39 -2.75 3.45
N ASN A 73 -12.76 -2.82 2.27
CA ASN A 73 -12.26 -4.05 1.66
C ASN A 73 -10.80 -4.36 2.06
N VAL A 74 -10.13 -3.44 2.74
CA VAL A 74 -8.68 -3.50 2.95
C VAL A 74 -8.35 -3.61 4.44
N ASP A 75 -7.63 -4.68 4.80
CA ASP A 75 -7.00 -4.81 6.11
C ASP A 75 -5.66 -4.05 6.15
N CYS A 76 -5.75 -2.73 6.30
CA CYS A 76 -4.59 -1.85 6.25
C CYS A 76 -3.51 -2.15 7.33
N PRO A 77 -3.85 -2.36 8.62
CA PRO A 77 -2.86 -2.65 9.65
C PRO A 77 -1.99 -3.88 9.32
N ASN A 78 -2.56 -4.89 8.66
CA ASN A 78 -1.87 -6.12 8.27
C ASN A 78 -1.32 -6.11 6.84
N ALA A 79 -1.38 -4.96 6.14
CA ALA A 79 -0.80 -4.83 4.79
C ALA A 79 0.69 -5.26 4.70
N PRO A 80 1.57 -4.99 5.69
CA PRO A 80 2.96 -5.45 5.64
C PRO A 80 3.13 -6.96 5.49
N GLU A 81 2.19 -7.77 5.99
CA GLU A 81 2.22 -9.23 5.84
C GLU A 81 2.05 -9.68 4.38
N LYS A 82 1.52 -8.81 3.52
CA LYS A 82 1.29 -9.08 2.10
C LYS A 82 2.37 -8.51 1.18
N TYR A 83 3.43 -7.88 1.71
CA TYR A 83 4.50 -7.28 0.91
C TYR A 83 5.23 -8.27 -0.02
N ASP A 84 5.22 -9.55 0.33
CA ASP A 84 5.81 -10.63 -0.46
C ASP A 84 5.17 -10.82 -1.84
N ILE A 85 3.95 -10.32 -2.06
CA ILE A 85 3.31 -10.31 -3.38
C ILE A 85 4.13 -9.54 -4.43
N ASN A 86 5.01 -8.63 -4.02
CA ASN A 86 5.90 -7.94 -4.94
C ASN A 86 6.88 -8.90 -5.64
N LYS A 87 7.12 -10.10 -5.11
CA LYS A 87 7.91 -11.15 -5.79
C LYS A 87 7.30 -11.55 -7.13
N ASP A 88 5.98 -11.38 -7.30
CA ASP A 88 5.29 -11.72 -8.53
C ASP A 88 5.58 -10.72 -9.67
N LEU A 89 6.11 -9.53 -9.37
CA LEU A 89 6.61 -8.61 -10.41
C LEU A 89 7.79 -9.18 -11.19
N TYR A 90 8.45 -10.19 -10.63
CA TYR A 90 9.64 -10.81 -11.16
C TYR A 90 9.36 -12.20 -11.69
N LYS A 91 8.10 -12.55 -11.95
CA LYS A 91 7.72 -13.83 -12.54
C LYS A 91 7.17 -13.64 -13.94
N ASP A 92 7.47 -14.58 -14.84
CA ASP A 92 6.84 -14.69 -16.14
C ASP A 92 5.43 -15.28 -16.02
N LYS A 93 4.77 -15.53 -17.17
CA LYS A 93 3.40 -16.06 -17.21
C LYS A 93 3.32 -17.50 -16.69
N GLU A 94 4.44 -18.21 -16.71
CA GLU A 94 4.63 -19.57 -16.24
C GLU A 94 5.04 -19.62 -14.75
N GLY A 95 5.22 -18.45 -14.11
CA GLY A 95 5.56 -18.32 -12.70
C GLY A 95 7.06 -18.43 -12.40
N LYS A 96 7.92 -18.49 -13.43
CA LYS A 96 9.37 -18.56 -13.30
C LYS A 96 9.97 -17.16 -13.17
N LEU A 97 11.05 -17.05 -12.40
CA LEU A 97 11.78 -15.78 -12.24
C LEU A 97 12.34 -15.27 -13.58
N ILE A 98 12.09 -13.98 -13.89
CA ILE A 98 12.65 -13.25 -15.04
C ILE A 98 13.98 -12.58 -14.76
#